data_AF-A0A7H8T8F1-F1
#
_entry.id   AF-A0A7H8T8F1-F1
#
_cell.length_a   1.000
_cell.length_b   1.000
_cell.length_c   1.000
_cell.angle_alpha   90.00
_cell.angle_beta   90.00
_cell.angle_gamma   90.00
#
_symmetry.space_group_name_H-M   'P 1'
#
loop_
_entity.id
_entity.type
_entity.pdbx_description
1 polymer ?
#
loop_
_entity_poly.entity_id
_entity_poly.type
_entity_poly.pdbx_seq_one_letter_code
_entity_poly.pdbx_strand_id
1 'polypeptide(L)'
;MHSIIVVPMESACPDDHFHLDPGDALRFGRTARPRGPHLTIAHEGVSREAGEITAAGAYWRLSNLSGAQTYVVENPEGAGEHIKVPPGRLDAPVPFEFSRVVLPAGSDLLSFDVWAPRHDYLDRPGPRAGAPTASAFPLDRGKRYFQVLVALCASRLRGEPHAALPTAEELVERLRPFWPSVSPASVAWNIDYLAVKLRLKPAPDSVPGGGPRLNGKKERLVSLALRFDLVREDDLTLLTGKSGAAR
;
A
#
# COMPACT_ATOMS: atom_id res chain seq x y z
N MET A 1 23.37 7.82 3.44
CA MET A 1 23.32 8.74 2.28
C MET A 1 21.86 9.11 2.09
N HIS A 2 21.52 10.40 2.10
CA HIS A 2 20.13 10.88 2.14
C HIS A 2 19.63 11.33 0.76
N SER A 3 20.16 10.74 -0.30
CA SER A 3 19.80 11.04 -1.68
C SER A 3 18.54 10.29 -2.08
N ILE A 4 17.73 10.88 -2.95
CA ILE A 4 16.63 10.17 -3.63
C ILE A 4 17.02 9.84 -5.07
N ILE A 5 16.40 8.80 -5.62
CA ILE A 5 16.56 8.38 -7.01
C ILE A 5 15.20 8.50 -7.70
N VAL A 6 15.12 9.26 -8.78
CA VAL A 6 13.93 9.35 -9.63
C VAL A 6 14.14 8.46 -10.86
N VAL A 7 13.22 7.53 -11.07
CA VAL A 7 13.27 6.51 -12.12
C VAL A 7 12.13 6.76 -13.13
N PRO A 8 12.44 7.21 -14.37
CA PRO A 8 11.44 7.39 -15.41
C PRO A 8 10.70 6.09 -15.77
N MET A 9 9.44 6.20 -16.23
CA MET A 9 8.59 5.06 -16.60
C MET A 9 9.22 4.11 -17.63
N GLU A 10 9.88 4.69 -18.64
CA GLU A 10 10.46 3.97 -19.78
C GLU A 10 11.96 3.67 -19.57
N SER A 11 12.47 3.91 -18.35
CA SER A 11 13.87 3.68 -18.04
C SER A 11 14.21 2.19 -18.13
N ALA A 12 15.01 1.85 -19.14
CA ALA A 12 15.59 0.51 -19.30
C ALA A 12 17.04 0.45 -18.79
N CYS A 13 17.67 1.60 -18.57
CA CYS A 13 19.08 1.72 -18.18
C CYS A 13 19.23 2.57 -16.91
N PRO A 14 20.10 2.17 -15.96
CA PRO A 14 20.41 2.98 -14.78
C PRO A 14 20.90 4.40 -15.09
N ASP A 15 21.47 4.63 -16.27
CA ASP A 15 21.98 5.94 -16.71
C ASP A 15 20.86 6.97 -16.93
N ASP A 16 19.60 6.53 -17.04
CA ASP A 16 18.43 7.40 -17.19
C ASP A 16 17.86 7.87 -15.84
N HIS A 17 18.47 7.44 -14.71
CA HIS A 17 18.02 7.78 -13.37
C HIS A 17 18.56 9.13 -12.91
N PHE A 18 17.73 9.90 -12.19
CA PHE A 18 18.16 11.15 -11.58
C PHE A 18 18.46 10.95 -10.10
N HIS A 19 19.72 11.15 -9.73
CA HIS A 19 20.16 11.17 -8.34
C HIS A 19 20.09 12.60 -7.82
N LEU A 20 19.37 12.80 -6.71
CA LEU A 20 19.16 14.11 -6.10
C LEU A 20 19.64 14.06 -4.65
N ASP A 21 20.64 14.86 -4.33
CA ASP A 21 21.11 15.07 -2.96
C ASP A 21 20.17 16.02 -2.21
N PRO A 22 20.16 16.01 -0.85
CA PRO A 22 19.34 16.94 -0.08
C PRO A 22 19.51 18.40 -0.52
N GLY A 23 18.41 19.04 -0.91
CA GLY A 23 18.40 20.41 -1.46
C GLY A 23 18.33 20.47 -2.99
N ASP A 24 18.65 19.38 -3.69
CA ASP A 24 18.48 19.30 -5.14
C ASP A 24 17.01 19.24 -5.52
N ALA A 25 16.71 19.82 -6.69
CA ALA A 25 15.40 19.84 -7.28
C ALA A 25 15.42 19.34 -8.73
N LEU A 26 14.41 18.56 -9.10
CA LEU A 26 14.17 18.08 -10.45
C LEU A 26 12.80 18.53 -10.92
N ARG A 27 12.78 19.36 -11.96
CA ARG A 27 11.53 19.73 -12.64
C ARG A 27 11.11 18.64 -13.61
N PHE A 28 9.82 18.52 -13.80
CA PHE A 28 9.26 17.60 -14.78
C PHE A 28 8.09 18.23 -15.54
N GLY A 29 7.89 17.76 -16.76
CA GLY A 29 6.81 18.23 -17.63
C GLY A 29 7.07 17.92 -19.10
N ARG A 30 6.13 18.32 -19.94
CA ARG A 30 6.14 17.99 -21.38
C ARG A 30 7.22 18.73 -22.17
N THR A 31 7.62 19.93 -21.73
CA THR A 31 8.60 20.73 -22.45
C THR A 31 9.97 20.54 -21.83
N ALA A 32 10.88 19.91 -22.57
CA ALA A 32 12.28 19.80 -22.18
C ALA A 32 12.88 21.19 -21.91
N ARG A 33 13.68 21.30 -20.86
CA ARG A 33 14.42 22.53 -20.57
C ARG A 33 15.82 22.47 -21.17
N PRO A 34 16.29 23.56 -21.81
CA PRO A 34 17.62 23.59 -22.43
C PRO A 34 18.78 23.65 -21.42
N ARG A 35 18.51 23.87 -20.12
CA ARG A 35 19.53 23.95 -19.07
C ARG A 35 19.03 23.30 -17.78
N GLY A 36 19.92 22.51 -17.15
CA GLY A 36 19.67 21.83 -15.88
C GLY A 36 18.96 20.48 -16.01
N PRO A 37 18.93 19.68 -14.94
CA PRO A 37 18.24 18.40 -14.93
C PRO A 37 16.73 18.61 -15.05
N HIS A 38 16.09 17.87 -15.97
CA HIS A 38 14.64 17.94 -16.20
C HIS A 38 14.13 16.58 -16.67
N LEU A 39 13.09 16.07 -16.02
CA LEU A 39 12.40 14.86 -16.43
C LEU A 39 11.34 15.21 -17.49
N THR A 40 11.63 14.87 -18.74
CA THR A 40 10.70 15.11 -19.86
C THR A 40 9.69 13.98 -19.95
N ILE A 41 8.40 14.31 -19.90
CA ILE A 41 7.30 13.35 -20.12
C ILE A 41 6.57 13.78 -21.39
N ALA A 42 6.94 13.18 -22.52
CA ALA A 42 6.54 13.60 -23.87
C ALA A 42 5.11 13.16 -24.24
N HIS A 43 4.12 13.56 -23.42
CA HIS A 43 2.72 13.22 -23.63
C HIS A 43 1.84 14.47 -23.67
N GLU A 44 0.90 14.55 -24.61
CA GLU A 44 0.07 15.75 -24.82
C GLU A 44 -0.80 16.12 -23.61
N GLY A 45 -1.23 15.11 -22.85
CA GLY A 45 -1.99 15.29 -21.61
C GLY A 45 -1.18 15.87 -20.44
N VAL A 46 0.15 15.99 -20.55
CA VAL A 46 1.01 16.52 -19.48
C VAL A 46 1.25 18.02 -19.66
N SER A 47 1.20 18.76 -18.56
CA SER A 47 1.49 20.21 -18.55
C SER A 47 2.94 20.48 -19.00
N ARG A 48 3.17 21.61 -19.67
CA ARG A 48 4.53 22.02 -20.10
C ARG A 48 5.49 22.09 -18.92
N GLU A 49 5.00 22.68 -17.83
CA GLU A 49 5.59 22.64 -16.49
C GLU A 49 4.61 21.88 -15.60
N ALA A 50 4.89 20.61 -15.32
CA ALA A 50 3.96 19.74 -14.60
C ALA A 50 4.24 19.75 -13.10
N GLY A 51 5.51 19.73 -12.71
CA GLY A 51 5.85 19.80 -11.29
C GLY A 51 7.34 19.87 -11.00
N GLU A 52 7.64 19.78 -9.72
CA GLU A 52 9.00 19.79 -9.18
C GLU A 52 9.10 18.78 -8.03
N ILE A 53 10.18 18.00 -8.04
CA ILE A 53 10.57 17.06 -7.00
C ILE A 53 11.73 17.71 -6.24
N THR A 54 11.71 17.67 -4.91
CA THR A 54 12.82 18.18 -4.10
C THR A 54 13.23 17.18 -3.04
N ALA A 55 14.51 16.82 -3.01
CA ALA A 55 15.08 15.95 -1.99
C ALA A 55 15.19 16.69 -0.64
N ALA A 56 14.74 16.06 0.45
CA ALA A 56 14.68 16.68 1.77
C ALA A 56 15.06 15.71 2.91
N GLY A 57 16.35 15.40 3.05
CA GLY A 57 16.85 14.60 4.16
C GLY A 57 16.22 13.20 4.21
N ALA A 58 15.35 12.96 5.19
CA ALA A 58 14.67 11.67 5.39
C ALA A 58 13.37 11.51 4.57
N TYR A 59 12.97 12.52 3.80
CA TYR A 59 11.78 12.48 2.94
C TYR A 59 12.03 13.29 1.66
N TRP A 60 11.03 13.41 0.80
CA TRP A 60 11.08 14.28 -0.37
C TRP A 60 9.75 15.02 -0.55
N ARG A 61 9.75 16.05 -1.39
CA ARG A 61 8.59 16.92 -1.60
C ARG A 61 8.18 16.92 -3.06
N LEU A 62 6.88 16.96 -3.30
CA LEU A 62 6.28 17.11 -4.61
C LEU A 62 5.49 18.43 -4.69
N SER A 63 5.85 19.27 -5.65
CA SER A 63 5.07 20.45 -6.05
C SER A 63 4.32 20.15 -7.35
N ASN A 64 2.99 20.22 -7.31
CA ASN A 64 2.14 20.12 -8.49
C ASN A 64 1.94 21.52 -9.09
N LEU A 65 2.62 21.77 -10.22
CA LEU A 65 2.57 23.04 -10.93
C LEU A 65 1.47 23.07 -12.00
N SER A 66 0.77 21.96 -12.22
CA SER A 66 -0.40 21.92 -13.09
C SER A 66 -1.56 22.71 -12.48
N GLY A 67 -2.28 23.42 -13.34
CA GLY A 67 -3.47 24.18 -12.96
C GLY A 67 -4.78 23.39 -12.94
N ALA A 68 -4.78 22.11 -13.37
CA ALA A 68 -6.02 21.36 -13.60
C ALA A 68 -6.03 19.91 -13.07
N GLN A 69 -4.87 19.25 -13.02
CA GLN A 69 -4.77 17.83 -12.68
C GLN A 69 -4.30 17.61 -11.25
N THR A 70 -4.96 16.69 -10.54
CA THR A 70 -4.47 16.15 -9.26
C THR A 70 -3.49 15.03 -9.55
N TYR A 71 -2.33 15.06 -8.89
CA TYR A 71 -1.39 13.94 -8.92
C TYR A 71 -1.62 13.04 -7.71
N VAL A 72 -1.27 11.77 -7.85
CA VAL A 72 -1.28 10.80 -6.77
C VAL A 72 0.14 10.33 -6.54
N VAL A 73 0.56 10.29 -5.28
CA VAL A 73 1.77 9.55 -4.91
C VAL A 73 1.32 8.30 -4.18
N GLU A 74 1.50 7.15 -4.81
CA GLU A 74 1.17 5.84 -4.28
C GLU A 74 2.37 5.29 -3.51
N ASN A 75 2.09 4.53 -2.44
CA ASN A 75 3.05 3.66 -1.79
C ASN A 75 2.80 2.23 -2.31
N PRO A 76 3.63 1.70 -3.23
CA PRO A 76 3.43 0.36 -3.77
C PRO A 76 3.53 -0.74 -2.70
N GLU A 77 4.21 -0.47 -1.58
CA GLU A 77 4.35 -1.39 -0.44
C GLU A 77 3.22 -1.22 0.59
N GLY A 78 2.48 -0.10 0.54
CA GLY A 78 1.46 0.29 1.52
C GLY A 78 0.05 -0.23 1.23
N ALA A 79 -0.09 -1.26 0.39
CA ALA A 79 -1.36 -1.91 0.05
C ALA A 79 -2.50 -0.95 -0.36
N GLY A 80 -2.18 0.09 -1.15
CA GLY A 80 -3.12 1.11 -1.63
C GLY A 80 -3.09 2.43 -0.86
N GLU A 81 -2.16 2.57 0.08
CA GLU A 81 -1.81 3.86 0.65
C GLU A 81 -1.37 4.84 -0.43
N HIS A 82 -1.91 6.05 -0.38
CA HIS A 82 -1.56 7.12 -1.30
C HIS A 82 -1.81 8.49 -0.67
N ILE A 83 -1.14 9.51 -1.21
CA ILE A 83 -1.44 10.91 -0.96
C ILE A 83 -1.90 11.57 -2.27
N LYS A 84 -2.85 12.51 -2.14
CA LYS A 84 -3.26 13.37 -3.26
C LYS A 84 -2.50 14.68 -3.19
N VAL A 85 -2.01 15.12 -4.35
CA VAL A 85 -1.38 16.42 -4.53
C VAL A 85 -2.24 17.22 -5.52
N PRO A 86 -3.22 18.00 -5.02
CA PRO A 86 -4.10 18.80 -5.87
C PRO A 86 -3.34 19.80 -6.76
N PRO A 87 -3.99 20.32 -7.82
CA PRO A 87 -3.42 21.38 -8.65
C PRO A 87 -2.91 22.55 -7.82
N GLY A 88 -1.71 23.05 -8.13
CA GLY A 88 -1.09 24.18 -7.45
C GLY A 88 -0.59 23.90 -6.02
N ARG A 89 -0.73 22.67 -5.50
CA ARG A 89 -0.17 22.33 -4.18
C ARG A 89 1.35 22.29 -4.27
N LEU A 90 2.01 23.14 -3.49
CA LEU A 90 3.46 23.20 -3.37
C LEU A 90 3.93 22.36 -2.18
N ASP A 91 5.15 21.82 -2.30
CA ASP A 91 5.91 21.22 -1.22
C ASP A 91 5.15 20.12 -0.43
N ALA A 92 4.32 19.32 -1.12
CA ALA A 92 3.62 18.22 -0.48
C ALA A 92 4.66 17.20 0.02
N PRO A 93 4.77 16.95 1.34
CA PRO A 93 5.73 16.01 1.87
C PRO A 93 5.31 14.58 1.51
N VAL A 94 6.26 13.79 1.02
CA VAL A 94 6.08 12.39 0.67
C VAL A 94 6.85 11.53 1.67
N PRO A 95 6.15 10.78 2.54
CA PRO A 95 6.78 10.01 3.61
C PRO A 95 6.99 8.52 3.24
N PHE A 96 7.14 8.19 1.95
CA PHE A 96 7.31 6.80 1.50
C PHE A 96 8.75 6.56 1.02
N GLU A 97 9.31 5.42 1.42
CA GLU A 97 10.64 4.96 0.99
C GLU A 97 10.61 4.57 -0.50
N PHE A 98 9.54 3.91 -0.93
CA PHE A 98 9.26 3.67 -2.34
C PHE A 98 7.95 4.34 -2.72
N SER A 99 8.00 5.25 -3.69
CA SER A 99 6.85 6.01 -4.17
C SER A 99 6.67 5.83 -5.66
N ARG A 100 5.42 5.78 -6.10
CA ARG A 100 5.05 5.97 -7.51
C ARG A 100 4.24 7.24 -7.66
N VAL A 101 4.75 8.19 -8.44
CA VAL A 101 3.99 9.39 -8.81
C VAL A 101 3.16 9.06 -10.04
N VAL A 102 1.84 9.21 -9.94
CA VAL A 102 0.88 8.95 -11.01
C VAL A 102 0.23 10.26 -11.46
N LEU A 103 0.23 10.47 -12.78
CA LEU A 103 -0.32 11.65 -13.44
C LEU A 103 -1.39 11.22 -14.44
N PRO A 104 -2.61 11.78 -14.38
CA PRO A 104 -3.61 11.56 -15.40
C PRO A 104 -3.23 12.30 -16.69
N ALA A 105 -3.22 11.62 -17.82
CA ALA A 105 -2.85 12.21 -19.10
C ALA A 105 -3.79 11.70 -20.21
N GLY A 106 -4.92 12.39 -20.43
CA GLY A 106 -5.93 11.95 -21.39
C GLY A 106 -6.61 10.65 -20.93
N SER A 107 -6.51 9.59 -21.74
CA SER A 107 -6.98 8.23 -21.39
C SER A 107 -5.97 7.42 -20.57
N ASP A 108 -4.75 7.92 -20.40
CA ASP A 108 -3.64 7.19 -19.82
C ASP A 108 -3.32 7.65 -18.40
N LEU A 109 -2.72 6.75 -17.62
CA LEU A 109 -2.07 7.05 -16.35
C LEU A 109 -0.57 6.89 -16.56
N LEU A 110 0.14 8.02 -16.55
CA LEU A 110 1.60 8.04 -16.64
C LEU A 110 2.18 7.98 -15.23
N SER A 111 3.38 7.43 -15.08
CA SER A 111 4.03 7.41 -13.78
C SER A 111 5.54 7.50 -13.87
N PHE A 112 6.16 7.81 -12.75
CA PHE A 112 7.58 7.59 -12.51
C PHE A 112 7.76 7.21 -11.05
N ASP A 113 8.84 6.51 -10.77
CA ASP A 113 9.10 5.99 -9.44
C ASP A 113 10.14 6.86 -8.72
N VAL A 114 10.03 6.99 -7.40
CA VAL A 114 10.97 7.73 -6.55
C VAL A 114 11.38 6.83 -5.40
N TRP A 115 12.68 6.59 -5.26
CA TRP A 115 13.28 5.80 -4.20
C TRP A 115 13.95 6.75 -3.21
N ALA A 116 13.46 6.76 -1.97
CA ALA A 116 13.99 7.57 -0.88
C ALA A 116 14.79 6.70 0.10
N PRO A 117 15.66 7.31 0.93
CA PRO A 117 16.34 6.60 2.00
C PRO A 117 15.34 5.91 2.94
N ARG A 118 15.76 4.77 3.51
CA ARG A 118 14.99 4.09 4.54
C ARG A 118 14.79 4.98 5.76
N HIS A 119 13.63 4.90 6.39
CA HIS A 119 13.39 5.60 7.64
C HIS A 119 14.10 4.89 8.80
N ASP A 120 14.61 5.68 9.73
CA ASP A 120 15.11 5.18 10.99
C ASP A 120 13.95 4.85 11.92
N TYR A 121 13.90 3.61 12.38
CA TYR A 121 12.92 3.15 13.37
C TYR A 121 13.57 3.04 14.75
N LEU A 122 12.81 3.37 15.80
CA LEU A 122 13.25 3.18 17.18
C LEU A 122 13.32 1.68 17.51
N ASP A 123 14.51 1.18 17.81
CA ASP A 123 14.74 -0.21 18.26
C ASP A 123 14.79 -0.35 19.80
N ARG A 124 14.35 0.67 20.54
CA ARG A 124 14.41 0.66 22.01
C ARG A 124 13.06 0.24 22.61
N PRO A 125 12.99 -0.85 23.40
CA PRO A 125 11.79 -1.15 24.16
C PRO A 125 11.53 -0.03 25.18
N GLY A 126 10.29 0.45 25.22
CA GLY A 126 9.85 1.44 26.21
C GLY A 126 9.84 0.88 27.64
N PRO A 127 9.57 1.73 28.65
CA PRO A 127 9.42 1.30 30.04
C PRO A 127 8.41 0.16 30.17
N ARG A 128 8.75 -0.87 30.96
CA ARG A 128 7.93 -2.08 31.16
C ARG A 128 7.23 -2.15 32.52
N ALA A 129 7.24 -1.05 33.28
CA ALA A 129 6.59 -1.02 34.59
C ALA A 129 5.06 -0.89 34.41
N GLY A 130 4.31 -1.71 35.16
CA GLY A 130 2.83 -1.70 35.16
C GLY A 130 2.20 -2.79 34.29
N ALA A 131 0.88 -2.72 34.14
CA ALA A 131 0.12 -3.64 33.31
C ALA A 131 0.48 -3.44 31.82
N PRO A 132 0.58 -4.53 31.03
CA PRO A 132 0.90 -4.42 29.61
C PRO A 132 -0.21 -3.70 28.84
N THR A 133 0.16 -2.89 27.86
CA THR A 133 -0.79 -2.25 26.94
C THR A 133 -1.55 -3.32 26.16
N ALA A 134 -2.89 -3.30 26.27
CA ALA A 134 -3.74 -4.22 25.53
C ALA A 134 -3.67 -3.94 24.01
N SER A 135 -3.57 -4.98 23.20
CA SER A 135 -3.65 -4.84 21.74
C SER A 135 -5.06 -4.42 21.31
N ALA A 136 -5.14 -3.43 20.42
CA ALA A 136 -6.41 -2.97 19.85
C ALA A 136 -7.13 -4.08 19.06
N PHE A 137 -6.35 -4.95 18.39
CA PHE A 137 -6.83 -6.06 17.56
C PHE A 137 -6.05 -7.35 17.89
N PRO A 138 -6.50 -8.14 18.88
CA PRO A 138 -5.82 -9.37 19.29
C PRO A 138 -6.11 -10.51 18.30
N LEU A 139 -5.44 -10.48 17.15
CA LEU A 139 -5.42 -11.55 16.16
C LEU A 139 -4.29 -12.54 16.48
N ASP A 140 -4.62 -13.82 16.44
CA ASP A 140 -3.67 -14.93 16.61
C ASP A 140 -3.31 -15.47 15.23
N ARG A 141 -2.03 -15.29 14.85
CA ARG A 141 -1.48 -15.68 13.55
C ARG A 141 -1.52 -17.19 13.30
N GLY A 142 -1.60 -18.00 14.35
CA GLY A 142 -1.68 -19.46 14.25
C GLY A 142 -3.08 -20.01 13.95
N LYS A 143 -4.12 -19.16 13.87
CA LYS A 143 -5.52 -19.62 13.72
C LYS A 143 -6.01 -19.51 12.28
N ARG A 144 -6.95 -20.39 11.91
CA ARG A 144 -7.56 -20.44 10.57
C ARG A 144 -8.18 -19.12 10.13
N TYR A 145 -8.78 -18.37 11.06
CA TYR A 145 -9.35 -17.06 10.72
C TYR A 145 -8.28 -16.08 10.23
N PHE A 146 -7.06 -16.15 10.75
CA PHE A 146 -5.98 -15.29 10.31
C PHE A 146 -5.54 -15.67 8.90
N GLN A 147 -5.39 -16.97 8.62
CA GLN A 147 -5.11 -17.46 7.27
C GLN A 147 -6.16 -17.03 6.24
N VAL A 148 -7.45 -17.04 6.62
CA VAL A 148 -8.55 -16.51 5.79
C VAL A 148 -8.37 -15.00 5.54
N LEU A 149 -7.99 -14.22 6.57
CA LEU A 149 -7.74 -12.79 6.42
C LEU A 149 -6.55 -12.52 5.48
N VAL A 150 -5.47 -13.30 5.60
CA VAL A 150 -4.30 -13.22 4.71
C VAL A 150 -4.70 -13.54 3.27
N ALA A 151 -5.45 -14.62 3.05
CA ALA A 151 -5.92 -15.02 1.71
C ALA A 151 -6.84 -13.99 1.05
N LEU A 152 -7.64 -13.26 1.84
CA LEU A 152 -8.44 -12.13 1.38
C LEU A 152 -7.57 -10.93 0.97
N CYS A 153 -6.51 -10.64 1.71
CA CYS A 153 -5.62 -9.49 1.46
C CYS A 153 -4.55 -9.78 0.39
N ALA A 154 -4.37 -11.05 -0.01
CA ALA A 154 -3.17 -11.51 -0.69
C ALA A 154 -2.83 -10.77 -1.99
N SER A 155 -3.80 -10.49 -2.86
CA SER A 155 -3.53 -9.77 -4.11
C SER A 155 -3.11 -8.33 -3.85
N ARG A 156 -3.75 -7.64 -2.89
CA ARG A 156 -3.43 -6.25 -2.54
C ARG A 156 -2.05 -6.11 -1.91
N LEU A 157 -1.65 -7.10 -1.12
CA LEU A 157 -0.30 -7.19 -0.55
C LEU A 157 0.79 -7.51 -1.59
N ARG A 158 0.41 -8.00 -2.79
CA ARG A 158 1.35 -8.27 -3.90
C ARG A 158 1.40 -7.12 -4.93
N GLY A 159 1.00 -5.91 -4.53
CA GLY A 159 1.04 -4.73 -5.39
C GLY A 159 -0.18 -4.52 -6.28
N GLU A 160 -1.29 -5.23 -6.05
CA GLU A 160 -2.57 -4.98 -6.75
C GLU A 160 -3.60 -4.32 -5.81
N PRO A 161 -3.45 -3.03 -5.43
CA PRO A 161 -4.22 -2.41 -4.35
C PRO A 161 -5.74 -2.39 -4.58
N HIS A 162 -6.17 -2.46 -5.84
CA HIS A 162 -7.58 -2.45 -6.23
C HIS A 162 -8.09 -3.82 -6.72
N ALA A 163 -7.33 -4.89 -6.49
CA ALA A 163 -7.77 -6.24 -6.84
C ALA A 163 -9.13 -6.56 -6.21
N ALA A 164 -10.00 -7.17 -7.01
CA ALA A 164 -11.26 -7.71 -6.55
C ALA A 164 -10.99 -8.79 -5.48
N LEU A 165 -11.85 -8.82 -4.46
CA LEU A 165 -11.69 -9.79 -3.39
C LEU A 165 -12.11 -11.19 -3.86
N PRO A 166 -11.38 -12.24 -3.44
CA PRO A 166 -11.68 -13.58 -3.88
C PRO A 166 -13.06 -14.05 -3.40
N THR A 167 -13.72 -14.87 -4.24
CA THR A 167 -14.97 -15.55 -3.91
C THR A 167 -14.75 -16.58 -2.79
N ALA A 168 -15.83 -17.14 -2.24
CA ALA A 168 -15.69 -18.18 -1.22
C ALA A 168 -15.02 -19.45 -1.77
N GLU A 169 -15.28 -19.79 -3.03
CA GLU A 169 -14.69 -20.93 -3.72
C GLU A 169 -13.20 -20.70 -3.98
N GLU A 170 -12.81 -19.52 -4.49
CA GLU A 170 -11.41 -19.16 -4.68
C GLU A 170 -10.62 -19.17 -3.36
N LEU A 171 -11.24 -18.74 -2.25
CA LEU A 171 -10.63 -18.84 -0.92
C LEU A 171 -10.44 -20.30 -0.49
N VAL A 172 -11.43 -21.16 -0.73
CA VAL A 172 -11.33 -22.60 -0.46
C VAL A 172 -10.15 -23.20 -1.24
N GLU A 173 -10.05 -22.91 -2.54
CA GLU A 173 -8.94 -23.38 -3.39
C GLU A 173 -7.58 -22.90 -2.86
N ARG A 174 -7.44 -21.61 -2.55
CA ARG A 174 -6.20 -21.02 -2.01
C ARG A 174 -5.79 -21.61 -0.66
N LEU A 175 -6.75 -21.97 0.18
CA LEU A 175 -6.49 -22.45 1.55
C LEU A 175 -6.32 -23.96 1.65
N ARG A 176 -6.84 -24.73 0.69
CA ARG A 176 -6.84 -26.20 0.71
C ARG A 176 -5.47 -26.84 0.97
N PRO A 177 -4.34 -26.34 0.43
CA PRO A 177 -3.02 -26.91 0.69
C PRO A 177 -2.64 -26.94 2.19
N PHE A 178 -3.16 -26.01 2.99
CA PHE A 178 -2.84 -25.90 4.43
C PHE A 178 -4.02 -26.30 5.31
N TRP A 179 -5.21 -26.33 4.74
CA TRP A 179 -6.46 -26.68 5.38
C TRP A 179 -7.25 -27.65 4.48
N PRO A 180 -6.89 -28.94 4.45
CA PRO A 180 -7.52 -29.89 3.53
C PRO A 180 -9.05 -30.00 3.68
N SER A 181 -9.55 -29.80 4.91
CA SER A 181 -10.99 -29.83 5.23
C SER A 181 -11.71 -28.49 5.08
N VAL A 182 -11.09 -27.48 4.46
CA VAL A 182 -11.73 -26.17 4.26
C VAL A 182 -12.96 -26.31 3.37
N SER A 183 -14.04 -25.64 3.77
CA SER A 183 -15.29 -25.58 3.01
C SER A 183 -15.78 -24.13 2.90
N PRO A 184 -16.69 -23.82 1.95
CA PRO A 184 -17.29 -22.49 1.86
C PRO A 184 -17.96 -22.04 3.17
N ALA A 185 -18.60 -22.96 3.89
CA ALA A 185 -19.20 -22.71 5.19
C ALA A 185 -18.16 -22.34 6.25
N SER A 186 -17.03 -23.06 6.27
CA SER A 186 -15.94 -22.75 7.20
C SER A 186 -15.29 -21.40 6.89
N VAL A 187 -15.13 -21.03 5.62
CA VAL A 187 -14.67 -19.69 5.21
C VAL A 187 -15.64 -18.61 5.67
N ALA A 188 -16.94 -18.78 5.40
CA ALA A 188 -17.96 -17.82 5.82
C ALA A 188 -17.97 -17.61 7.35
N TRP A 189 -17.88 -18.70 8.12
CA TRP A 189 -17.80 -18.64 9.58
C TRP A 189 -16.57 -17.85 10.05
N ASN A 190 -15.38 -18.09 9.45
CA ASN A 190 -14.17 -17.35 9.83
C ASN A 190 -14.26 -15.86 9.48
N ILE A 191 -14.90 -15.51 8.36
CA ILE A 191 -15.18 -14.12 7.99
C ILE A 191 -16.11 -13.46 9.02
N ASP A 192 -17.15 -14.16 9.48
CA ASP A 192 -18.05 -13.66 10.54
C ASP A 192 -17.32 -13.50 11.87
N TYR A 193 -16.48 -14.47 12.23
CA TYR A 193 -15.66 -14.42 13.43
C TYR A 193 -14.68 -13.25 13.42
N LEU A 194 -14.02 -13.01 12.29
CA LEU A 194 -13.16 -11.83 12.08
C LEU A 194 -13.94 -10.53 12.23
N ALA A 195 -15.16 -10.44 11.68
CA ALA A 195 -15.97 -9.23 11.79
C ALA A 195 -16.30 -8.89 13.25
N VAL A 196 -16.50 -9.89 14.11
CA VAL A 196 -16.66 -9.68 15.56
C VAL A 196 -15.34 -9.31 16.22
N LYS A 197 -14.25 -10.05 15.95
CA LYS A 197 -12.91 -9.77 16.51
C LYS A 197 -12.39 -8.37 16.19
N LEU A 198 -12.72 -7.88 15.00
CA LEU A 198 -12.33 -6.57 14.50
C LEU A 198 -13.41 -5.49 14.74
N ARG A 199 -14.44 -5.81 15.55
CA ARG A 199 -15.50 -4.89 15.99
C ARG A 199 -16.27 -4.24 14.83
N LEU A 200 -16.31 -4.91 13.67
CA LEU A 200 -17.12 -4.52 12.52
C LEU A 200 -18.57 -5.00 12.64
N LYS A 201 -18.82 -5.98 13.51
CA LYS A 201 -20.14 -6.50 13.86
C LYS A 201 -20.23 -6.71 15.37
N PRO A 202 -21.38 -6.42 16.01
CA PRO A 202 -21.61 -6.80 17.40
C PRO A 202 -21.51 -8.32 17.58
N ALA A 203 -21.13 -8.76 18.78
CA ALA A 203 -21.13 -10.18 19.12
C ALA A 203 -22.56 -10.75 19.00
N PRO A 204 -22.74 -12.04 18.67
CA PRO A 204 -24.05 -12.64 18.46
C PRO A 204 -25.02 -12.42 19.62
N ASP A 205 -24.51 -12.44 20.86
CA ASP A 205 -25.31 -12.33 22.09
C ASP A 205 -25.62 -10.89 22.51
N SER A 206 -25.06 -9.91 21.79
CA SER A 206 -25.19 -8.49 22.15
C SER A 206 -26.34 -7.75 21.47
N VAL A 207 -27.03 -8.38 20.50
CA VAL A 207 -28.21 -7.79 19.84
C VAL A 207 -29.29 -8.87 19.58
N PRO A 208 -30.46 -8.79 20.23
CA PRO A 208 -31.60 -9.65 19.91
C PRO A 208 -32.06 -9.41 18.46
N GLY A 209 -32.19 -10.46 17.66
CA GLY A 209 -32.74 -10.40 16.30
C GLY A 209 -31.73 -10.33 15.15
N GLY A 210 -30.42 -10.42 15.43
CA GLY A 210 -29.38 -10.45 14.40
C GLY A 210 -29.17 -9.08 13.75
N GLY A 211 -28.03 -8.45 14.07
CA GLY A 211 -27.70 -7.12 13.54
C GLY A 211 -27.71 -7.05 11.99
N PRO A 212 -27.78 -5.83 11.43
CA PRO A 212 -27.94 -5.62 9.99
C PRO A 212 -26.89 -6.39 9.17
N ARG A 213 -27.33 -7.01 8.07
CA ARG A 213 -26.44 -7.69 7.12
C ARG A 213 -25.40 -6.69 6.62
N LEU A 214 -24.13 -6.92 6.94
CA LEU A 214 -23.03 -6.13 6.39
C LEU A 214 -22.85 -6.46 4.90
N ASN A 215 -23.48 -5.67 4.02
CA ASN A 215 -23.08 -5.62 2.61
C ASN A 215 -21.61 -5.17 2.54
N GLY A 216 -20.80 -5.83 1.71
CA GLY A 216 -19.37 -5.52 1.60
C GLY A 216 -18.52 -5.92 2.81
N LYS A 217 -18.94 -6.90 3.62
CA LYS A 217 -18.19 -7.35 4.83
C LYS A 217 -16.72 -7.68 4.55
N LYS A 218 -16.45 -8.43 3.47
CA LYS A 218 -15.07 -8.76 3.05
C LYS A 218 -14.26 -7.50 2.78
N GLU A 219 -14.84 -6.51 2.09
CA GLU A 219 -14.20 -5.24 1.77
C GLU A 219 -13.85 -4.45 3.03
N ARG A 220 -14.78 -4.34 3.99
CA ARG A 220 -14.53 -3.67 5.26
C ARG A 220 -13.46 -4.37 6.10
N LEU A 221 -13.43 -5.70 6.09
CA LEU A 221 -12.39 -6.49 6.76
C LEU A 221 -11.01 -6.21 6.16
N VAL A 222 -10.89 -6.32 4.84
CA VAL A 222 -9.62 -6.09 4.13
C VAL A 222 -9.17 -4.64 4.28
N SER A 223 -10.08 -3.67 4.13
CA SER A 223 -9.78 -2.25 4.30
C SER A 223 -9.26 -1.95 5.72
N LEU A 224 -9.88 -2.49 6.77
CA LEU A 224 -9.39 -2.32 8.14
C LEU A 224 -8.05 -3.02 8.37
N ALA A 225 -7.91 -4.25 7.86
CA ALA A 225 -6.71 -5.04 8.06
C ALA A 225 -5.49 -4.39 7.43
N LEU A 226 -5.61 -3.90 6.19
CA LEU A 226 -4.52 -3.21 5.50
C LEU A 226 -4.25 -1.83 6.12
N ARG A 227 -5.28 -1.07 6.47
CA ARG A 227 -5.12 0.27 7.08
C ARG A 227 -4.30 0.27 8.38
N PHE A 228 -4.33 -0.82 9.14
CA PHE A 228 -3.64 -0.94 10.42
C PHE A 228 -2.55 -2.01 10.40
N ASP A 229 -2.11 -2.46 9.23
CA ASP A 229 -1.09 -3.51 9.05
C ASP A 229 -1.34 -4.76 9.90
N LEU A 230 -2.61 -5.14 10.05
CA LEU A 230 -3.01 -6.36 10.77
C LEU A 230 -2.57 -7.62 10.01
N VAL A 231 -2.42 -7.49 8.69
CA VAL A 231 -1.78 -8.46 7.81
C VAL A 231 -0.75 -7.71 6.98
N ARG A 232 0.46 -8.28 6.88
CA ARG A 232 1.58 -7.72 6.13
C ARG A 232 2.03 -8.68 5.02
N GLU A 233 2.91 -8.21 4.15
CA GLU A 233 3.49 -9.03 3.09
C GLU A 233 4.19 -10.28 3.65
N ASP A 234 4.90 -10.18 4.78
CA ASP A 234 5.52 -11.31 5.47
C ASP A 234 4.52 -12.42 5.85
N ASP A 235 3.26 -12.06 6.14
CA ASP A 235 2.22 -13.03 6.47
C ASP A 235 1.78 -13.84 5.23
N LEU A 236 2.11 -13.41 3.99
CA LEU A 236 1.85 -14.20 2.77
C LEU A 236 2.57 -15.55 2.78
N THR A 237 3.63 -15.69 3.57
CA THR A 237 4.32 -16.97 3.79
C THR A 237 3.39 -18.06 4.35
N LEU A 238 2.30 -17.66 5.03
CA LEU A 238 1.25 -18.56 5.50
C LEU A 238 0.44 -19.19 4.35
N LEU A 239 0.54 -18.64 3.14
CA LEU A 239 -0.13 -19.13 1.93
C LEU A 239 0.81 -19.82 0.94
N THR A 240 2.13 -19.70 1.10
CA THR A 240 3.10 -20.27 0.14
C THR A 240 3.61 -21.64 0.54
N GLY A 241 3.38 -22.09 1.77
CA GLY A 241 3.74 -23.43 2.21
C GLY A 241 5.24 -23.65 2.22
N LYS A 242 5.85 -23.68 3.41
CA LYS A 242 7.10 -24.44 3.53
C LYS A 242 6.76 -25.92 3.29
N SER A 243 7.04 -26.41 2.08
CA SER A 243 7.62 -27.75 1.93
C SER A 243 8.95 -27.72 2.69
N GLY A 244 8.88 -27.92 4.00
CA GLY A 244 10.02 -28.40 4.74
C GLY A 244 10.21 -29.86 4.39
N ALA A 245 11.01 -30.13 3.34
CA ALA A 245 11.66 -31.41 3.14
C ALA A 245 12.89 -31.28 2.21
N ALA A 246 14.03 -31.72 2.75
CA ALA A 246 15.36 -31.91 2.15
C ALA A 246 16.23 -30.65 1.95
N ARG A 247 17.45 -30.55 2.50
CA ARG A 247 18.29 -31.50 3.24
C ARG A 247 19.34 -30.70 4.01
#